data_AF-A0AAW7QX88-F1
#
_entry.id   AF-A0AAW7QX88-F1
#
_cell.length_a   1.000
_cell.length_b   1.000
_cell.length_c   1.000
_cell.angle_alpha   90.00
_cell.angle_beta   90.00
_cell.angle_gamma   90.00
#
_symmetry.space_group_name_H-M   'P 1'
#
loop_
_entity.id
_entity.type
_entity.pdbx_description
1 polymer ?
#
loop_
_entity_poly.entity_id
_entity_poly.type
_entity_poly.pdbx_seq_one_letter_code
_entity_poly.pdbx_strand_id
1 'polypeptide(L)'
;MSLTKRLIILAGLVGLMFYNASAEQLWAAVVDYQLSWYKLGVPLAWGLILGALVNLIGLQQLQKWLEPLTFIAASLITLGLTGAAAVYAAHQQGGLLLPPLMITAVGLGLYLFVYSYARFAAHKQSEPGDEKKEP
;
A
#
# COMPACT_ATOMS: atom_id res chain seq x y z
N MET A 1 -0.24 8.22 24.31
CA MET A 1 0.29 8.83 23.07
C MET A 1 -0.57 8.40 21.90
N SER A 2 -1.02 9.33 21.04
CA SER A 2 -1.91 8.98 19.92
C SER A 2 -1.18 8.18 18.82
N LEU A 3 -1.94 7.32 18.13
CA LEU A 3 -1.47 6.48 17.02
C LEU A 3 -0.84 7.32 15.89
N THR A 4 -1.45 8.46 15.56
CA THR A 4 -0.92 9.42 14.59
C THR A 4 0.46 9.95 14.97
N LYS A 5 0.68 10.30 16.24
CA LYS A 5 2.00 10.76 16.71
C LYS A 5 3.05 9.65 16.57
N ARG A 6 2.68 8.40 16.84
CA ARG A 6 3.59 7.25 16.65
C ARG A 6 3.96 7.07 15.18
N LEU A 7 2.99 7.16 14.27
CA LEU A 7 3.25 7.09 12.83
C LEU A 7 4.16 8.22 12.33
N ILE A 8 3.94 9.45 12.78
CA ILE A 8 4.77 10.59 12.38
C ILE A 8 6.22 10.37 12.84
N ILE A 9 6.43 9.88 14.06
CA ILE A 9 7.77 9.57 14.56
C ILE A 9 8.41 8.45 13.74
N LEU A 10 7.67 7.38 13.45
CA LEU A 10 8.17 6.29 12.61
C LEU A 10 8.50 6.77 11.19
N ALA A 11 7.67 7.62 10.60
CA ALA A 11 7.93 8.23 9.29
C ALA A 11 9.18 9.11 9.31
N GLY A 12 9.36 9.92 10.35
CA GLY A 12 10.57 10.70 10.55
C GLY A 12 11.81 9.82 10.67
N LEU A 13 11.75 8.73 11.44
CA LEU A 13 12.85 7.77 11.59
C LEU A 13 13.19 7.07 10.27
N VAL A 14 12.17 6.62 9.52
CA VAL A 14 12.36 6.03 8.18
C VAL A 14 12.95 7.04 7.21
N GLY A 15 12.48 8.29 7.24
CA GLY A 15 13.04 9.39 6.47
C GLY A 15 14.52 9.61 6.78
N LEU A 16 14.90 9.66 8.06
CA LEU A 16 16.30 9.78 8.49
C LEU A 16 17.15 8.58 8.06
N MET A 17 16.61 7.37 8.12
CA MET A 17 17.30 6.17 7.64
C MET A 17 17.62 6.28 6.14
N PHE A 18 16.64 6.68 5.32
CA PHE A 18 16.83 6.87 3.88
C PHE A 18 17.71 8.07 3.53
N TYR A 19 17.64 9.16 4.31
CA TYR A 19 18.49 10.33 4.12
C TYR A 19 19.98 10.01 4.32
N ASN A 20 20.29 9.15 5.31
CA ASN A 20 21.66 8.75 5.61
C ASN A 20 22.14 7.53 4.80
N ALA A 21 21.28 6.92 3.99
CA ALA A 21 21.66 5.80 3.12
C ALA A 21 22.57 6.29 2.00
N SER A 22 23.68 5.59 1.76
CA SER A 22 24.59 5.93 0.66
C SER A 22 23.97 5.59 -0.69
N ALA A 23 24.44 6.24 -1.75
CA ALA A 23 24.00 5.94 -3.11
C ALA A 23 24.27 4.48 -3.48
N GLU A 24 25.40 3.90 -3.04
CA GLU A 24 25.72 2.50 -3.28
C GLU A 24 24.74 1.55 -2.58
N GLN A 25 24.33 1.86 -1.34
CA GLN A 25 23.35 1.05 -0.61
C GLN A 25 21.98 1.07 -1.28
N LEU A 26 21.54 2.25 -1.72
CA LEU A 26 20.27 2.40 -2.43
C LEU A 26 20.32 1.70 -3.80
N TRP A 27 21.44 1.81 -4.51
CA TRP A 27 21.65 1.12 -5.77
C TRP A 27 21.71 -0.40 -5.62
N ALA A 28 22.40 -0.89 -4.59
CA ALA A 28 22.41 -2.32 -4.26
C ALA A 28 20.99 -2.83 -4.01
N ALA A 29 20.17 -2.11 -3.24
CA ALA A 29 18.77 -2.46 -3.04
C ALA A 29 17.97 -2.47 -4.36
N VAL A 30 18.24 -1.55 -5.29
CA VAL A 30 17.61 -1.58 -6.62
C VAL A 30 18.01 -2.84 -7.39
N VAL A 31 19.27 -3.23 -7.38
CA VAL A 31 19.78 -4.39 -8.12
C VAL A 31 19.29 -5.70 -7.49
N ASP A 32 19.45 -5.85 -6.17
CA ASP A 32 19.13 -7.09 -5.43
C ASP A 32 17.65 -7.45 -5.53
N TYR A 33 16.77 -6.45 -5.37
CA TYR A 33 15.33 -6.63 -5.53
C TYR A 33 14.86 -6.43 -6.97
N GLN A 34 15.79 -6.22 -7.90
CA GLN A 34 15.54 -5.95 -9.32
C GLN A 34 14.45 -4.89 -9.53
N LEU A 35 14.48 -3.81 -8.76
CA LEU A 35 13.47 -2.76 -8.77
C LEU A 35 13.52 -2.01 -10.10
N SER A 36 12.35 -1.63 -10.59
CA SER A 36 12.21 -0.80 -11.78
C SER A 36 10.91 -0.03 -11.71
N TRP A 37 10.81 1.06 -12.47
CA TRP A 37 9.59 1.86 -12.57
C TRP A 37 8.39 1.03 -13.01
N TYR A 38 8.58 0.04 -13.88
CA TYR A 38 7.53 -0.89 -14.27
C TYR A 38 7.05 -1.75 -13.09
N LYS A 39 7.98 -2.28 -12.29
CA LYS A 39 7.64 -3.12 -11.13
C LYS A 39 6.87 -2.38 -10.03
N LEU A 40 6.94 -1.03 -9.99
CA LEU A 40 6.08 -0.26 -9.09
C LEU A 40 4.59 -0.45 -9.39
N GLY A 41 4.20 -0.71 -10.64
CA GLY A 41 2.79 -0.95 -11.00
C GLY A 41 2.28 -2.34 -10.60
N VAL A 42 3.18 -3.30 -10.35
CA VAL A 42 2.81 -4.71 -10.09
C VAL A 42 1.98 -4.86 -8.81
N PRO A 43 2.37 -4.28 -7.65
CA PRO A 43 1.54 -4.32 -6.44
C PRO A 43 0.16 -3.69 -6.63
N LEU A 44 0.05 -2.60 -7.42
CA LEU A 44 -1.21 -1.91 -7.66
C LEU A 44 -2.18 -2.79 -8.45
N ALA A 45 -1.67 -3.39 -9.54
CA ALA A 45 -2.45 -4.31 -10.37
C ALA A 45 -2.94 -5.52 -9.56
N TRP A 46 -2.05 -6.15 -8.80
CA TRP A 46 -2.40 -7.27 -7.94
C TRP A 46 -3.40 -6.88 -6.85
N GLY A 47 -3.27 -5.68 -6.27
CA GLY A 47 -4.23 -5.17 -5.31
C GLY A 47 -5.66 -5.22 -5.85
N LEU A 48 -5.88 -4.60 -7.01
CA LEU A 48 -7.19 -4.59 -7.66
C LEU A 48 -7.72 -5.99 -7.97
N ILE A 49 -6.88 -6.83 -8.61
CA ILE A 49 -7.25 -8.17 -9.06
C ILE A 49 -7.60 -9.06 -7.87
N LEU A 50 -6.77 -9.09 -6.83
CA LEU A 50 -6.99 -9.93 -5.66
C LEU A 50 -8.21 -9.45 -4.86
N GLY A 51 -8.45 -8.14 -4.76
CA GLY A 51 -9.62 -7.63 -4.04
C GLY A 51 -10.92 -8.07 -4.69
N ALA A 52 -10.98 -8.02 -6.02
CA ALA A 52 -12.12 -8.50 -6.79
C ALA A 52 -12.29 -10.02 -6.68
N LEU A 53 -11.19 -10.77 -6.77
CA LEU A 53 -11.19 -12.23 -6.69
C LEU A 53 -11.63 -12.74 -5.31
N VAL A 54 -11.14 -12.13 -4.23
CA VAL A 54 -11.56 -12.49 -2.87
C VAL A 54 -13.04 -12.19 -2.64
N ASN A 55 -13.54 -11.08 -3.21
CA ASN A 55 -14.97 -10.80 -3.16
C ASN A 55 -15.80 -11.82 -3.95
N LEU A 56 -15.31 -12.26 -5.11
CA LEU A 56 -15.97 -13.26 -5.94
C LEU A 56 -16.14 -14.59 -5.20
N ILE A 57 -15.11 -15.02 -4.48
CA ILE A 57 -15.11 -16.25 -3.65
C ILE A 57 -16.01 -16.11 -2.41
N GLY A 58 -16.44 -14.89 -2.05
CA GLY A 58 -17.37 -14.65 -0.95
C GLY A 58 -16.72 -14.69 0.42
N LEU A 59 -15.42 -14.40 0.53
CA LEU A 59 -14.69 -14.49 1.79
C LEU A 59 -15.03 -13.32 2.75
N GLN A 60 -16.12 -13.46 3.51
CA GLN A 60 -16.62 -12.44 4.43
C GLN A 60 -15.66 -12.09 5.58
N GLN A 61 -14.72 -12.98 5.93
CA GLN A 61 -13.76 -12.74 7.00
C GLN A 61 -12.91 -11.48 6.75
N LEU A 62 -12.69 -11.12 5.49
CA LEU A 62 -11.90 -9.95 5.13
C LEU A 62 -12.53 -8.64 5.62
N GLN A 63 -13.85 -8.60 5.85
CA GLN A 63 -14.53 -7.41 6.36
C GLN A 63 -13.98 -6.92 7.70
N LYS A 64 -13.63 -7.85 8.60
CA LYS A 64 -13.04 -7.52 9.92
C LYS A 64 -11.62 -6.97 9.80
N TRP A 65 -10.95 -7.23 8.68
CA TRP A 65 -9.58 -6.83 8.42
C TRP A 65 -9.48 -5.54 7.59
N LEU A 66 -10.60 -4.98 7.09
CA LEU A 66 -10.55 -3.77 6.25
C LEU A 66 -9.91 -2.59 6.97
N GLU A 67 -10.31 -2.35 8.22
CA GLU A 67 -9.75 -1.27 9.04
C GLU A 67 -8.24 -1.44 9.30
N PRO A 68 -7.74 -2.56 9.87
CA PRO A 68 -6.31 -2.71 10.11
C PRO A 68 -5.49 -2.72 8.82
N LEU A 69 -5.99 -3.31 7.73
CA LEU A 69 -5.29 -3.28 6.44
C LEU A 69 -5.22 -1.88 5.83
N THR A 70 -6.29 -1.09 5.95
CA THR A 70 -6.27 0.32 5.52
C THR A 70 -5.27 1.13 6.33
N PHE A 71 -5.17 0.87 7.63
CA PHE A 71 -4.20 1.53 8.50
C PHE A 71 -2.75 1.15 8.12
N ILE A 72 -2.48 -0.13 7.87
CA ILE A 72 -1.18 -0.60 7.39
C ILE A 72 -0.84 0.06 6.04
N ALA A 73 -1.80 0.10 5.11
CA ALA A 73 -1.62 0.74 3.81
C ALA A 73 -1.24 2.23 3.96
N ALA A 74 -2.00 2.99 4.76
CA ALA A 74 -1.71 4.39 5.03
C ALA A 74 -0.34 4.60 5.69
N SER A 75 0.04 3.69 6.58
CA SER A 75 1.37 3.70 7.22
C SER A 75 2.47 3.50 6.18
N LEU A 76 2.39 2.45 5.36
CA LEU A 76 3.38 2.15 4.31
C LEU A 76 3.50 3.29 3.29
N ILE A 77 2.37 3.87 2.87
CA ILE A 77 2.35 5.02 1.97
C ILE A 77 3.11 6.19 2.59
N THR A 78 2.82 6.52 3.85
CA THR A 78 3.46 7.63 4.56
C THR A 78 4.96 7.39 4.72
N LEU A 79 5.36 6.21 5.22
CA LEU A 79 6.77 5.86 5.41
C LEU A 79 7.55 5.88 4.08
N GLY A 80 6.98 5.28 3.03
CA GLY A 80 7.61 5.24 1.71
C GLY A 80 7.75 6.62 1.07
N LEU A 81 6.71 7.46 1.15
CA LEU A 81 6.77 8.82 0.59
C LEU A 81 7.74 9.72 1.35
N THR A 82 7.77 9.62 2.69
CA THR A 82 8.76 10.33 3.51
C THR A 82 10.18 9.86 3.18
N GLY A 83 10.38 8.55 3.01
CA GLY A 83 11.66 8.00 2.55
C GLY A 83 12.06 8.50 1.16
N ALA A 84 11.14 8.55 0.21
CA ALA A 84 11.41 9.04 -1.15
C ALA A 84 11.78 10.53 -1.15
N ALA A 85 11.05 11.36 -0.39
CA ALA A 85 11.39 12.77 -0.22
C ALA A 85 12.79 12.95 0.39
N ALA A 86 13.15 12.12 1.39
CA ALA A 86 14.46 12.14 2.02
C ALA A 86 15.60 11.75 1.06
N VAL A 87 15.42 10.67 0.27
CA VAL A 87 16.41 10.26 -0.75
C VAL A 87 16.57 11.34 -1.81
N TYR A 88 15.47 11.94 -2.28
CA TYR A 88 15.54 12.99 -3.29
C TYR A 88 16.29 14.23 -2.76
N ALA A 89 16.04 14.60 -1.51
CA ALA A 89 16.74 15.71 -0.85
C ALA A 89 18.25 15.44 -0.70
N ALA A 90 18.64 14.21 -0.37
CA ALA A 90 20.04 13.84 -0.17
C ALA A 90 20.82 13.66 -1.47
N HIS A 91 20.23 13.02 -2.49
CA HIS A 91 20.96 12.54 -3.67
C HIS A 91 20.56 13.21 -4.99
N GLN A 92 19.38 13.84 -5.05
CA GLN A 92 18.81 14.49 -6.26
C GLN A 92 18.73 13.59 -7.51
N GLN A 93 18.68 12.27 -7.33
CA GLN A 93 18.64 11.29 -8.41
C GLN A 93 17.35 10.48 -8.37
N GLY A 94 16.55 10.55 -9.44
CA GLY A 94 15.26 9.86 -9.53
C GLY A 94 15.36 8.34 -9.43
N GLY A 95 16.44 7.73 -9.95
CA GLY A 95 16.63 6.28 -9.91
C GLY A 95 16.76 5.70 -8.50
N LEU A 96 17.34 6.47 -7.58
CA LEU A 96 17.53 6.06 -6.18
C LEU A 96 16.25 6.13 -5.36
N LEU A 97 15.17 6.71 -5.90
CA LEU A 97 13.86 6.76 -5.26
C LEU A 97 13.12 5.42 -5.33
N LEU A 98 13.56 4.49 -6.18
CA LEU A 98 12.86 3.22 -6.41
C LEU A 98 12.63 2.40 -5.12
N PRO A 99 13.61 2.23 -4.21
CA PRO A 99 13.39 1.49 -2.97
C PRO A 99 12.27 2.07 -2.08
N PRO A 100 12.28 3.37 -1.69
CA PRO A 100 11.19 3.91 -0.89
C PRO A 100 9.86 3.98 -1.66
N LEU A 101 9.89 4.23 -2.97
CA LEU A 101 8.67 4.20 -3.80
C LEU A 101 8.05 2.82 -3.89
N MET A 102 8.85 1.75 -3.83
CA MET A 102 8.31 0.38 -3.78
C MET A 102 7.52 0.13 -2.49
N ILE A 103 7.96 0.69 -1.36
CA ILE A 103 7.20 0.64 -0.09
C ILE A 103 5.85 1.34 -0.26
N THR A 104 5.84 2.52 -0.88
CA THR A 104 4.60 3.23 -1.21
C THR A 104 3.72 2.41 -2.16
N ALA A 105 4.29 1.80 -3.19
CA ALA A 105 3.56 0.98 -4.15
C ALA A 105 2.89 -0.23 -3.48
N VAL A 106 3.58 -0.89 -2.55
CA VAL A 106 2.99 -1.98 -1.74
C VAL A 106 1.84 -1.46 -0.88
N GLY A 107 2.01 -0.30 -0.24
CA GLY A 107 0.94 0.35 0.53
C GLY A 107 -0.29 0.68 -0.34
N LEU A 108 -0.08 1.24 -1.54
CA LEU A 108 -1.15 1.52 -2.51
C LEU A 108 -1.80 0.23 -3.01
N GLY A 109 -1.04 -0.81 -3.31
CA GLY A 109 -1.56 -2.12 -3.69
C GLY A 109 -2.47 -2.70 -2.61
N LEU A 110 -2.06 -2.62 -1.34
CA LEU A 110 -2.89 -3.06 -0.22
C LEU A 110 -4.16 -2.21 -0.07
N TYR A 111 -4.06 -0.90 -0.24
CA TYR A 111 -5.23 -0.03 -0.23
C TYR A 111 -6.21 -0.39 -1.36
N LEU A 112 -5.72 -0.57 -2.58
CA LEU A 112 -6.52 -0.95 -3.75
C LEU A 112 -7.16 -2.33 -3.58
N PHE A 113 -6.50 -3.25 -2.88
CA PHE A 113 -7.06 -4.55 -2.51
C PHE A 113 -8.30 -4.42 -1.62
N VAL A 114 -8.17 -3.70 -0.51
CA VAL A 114 -9.27 -3.44 0.42
C VAL A 114 -10.39 -2.67 -0.27
N TYR A 115 -10.03 -1.64 -1.05
CA TYR A 115 -10.96 -0.81 -1.81
C TYR A 115 -11.76 -1.63 -2.82
N SER A 116 -11.08 -2.41 -3.66
CA SER A 116 -11.70 -3.29 -4.66
C SER A 116 -12.67 -4.27 -3.99
N TYR A 117 -12.21 -4.97 -2.94
CA TYR A 117 -13.07 -5.89 -2.18
C TYR A 117 -14.33 -5.22 -1.64
N ALA A 118 -14.19 -4.07 -0.97
CA ALA A 118 -15.31 -3.34 -0.38
C ALA A 118 -16.28 -2.82 -1.46
N ARG A 119 -15.74 -2.33 -2.58
CA ARG A 119 -16.52 -1.81 -3.71
C ARG A 119 -17.43 -2.87 -4.33
N PHE A 120 -16.93 -4.10 -4.50
CA PHE A 120 -17.73 -5.22 -5.02
C PHE A 120 -18.66 -5.83 -3.97
N ALA A 121 -18.29 -5.81 -2.69
CA ALA A 121 -19.17 -6.26 -1.60
C ALA A 121 -20.43 -5.39 -1.47
N ALA A 122 -20.27 -4.07 -1.58
CA ALA A 122 -21.40 -3.13 -1.53
C ALA A 122 -22.38 -3.32 -2.70
N HIS A 123 -21.88 -3.66 -3.90
CA HIS A 123 -22.72 -3.97 -5.06
C HIS A 123 -23.56 -5.24 -4.85
N LYS A 124 -23.01 -6.31 -4.26
CA LYS A 124 -23.77 -7.52 -3.92
C LYS A 124 -24.89 -7.27 -2.91
N GLN A 125 -24.70 -6.34 -1.97
CA GLN A 125 -25.73 -6.00 -0.97
C GLN A 125 -26.84 -5.09 -1.52
N SER A 126 -26.64 -4.47 -2.69
CA SER A 126 -27.60 -3.54 -3.30
C SER A 126 -28.40 -4.14 -4.45
N GLU A 127 -28.20 -5.43 -4.77
CA GLU A 127 -29.09 -6.16 -5.68
C GLU A 127 -30.47 -6.41 -5.01
N PRO A 128 -31.57 -5.85 -5.55
CA PRO A 128 -32.92 -6.02 -5.01
C PRO A 128 -33.48 -7.39 -5.44
N GLY A 129 -32.94 -8.46 -4.85
CA GLY A 129 -33.36 -9.84 -5.11
C GLY A 129 -34.15 -10.49 -3.98
N ASP A 130 -34.28 -9.84 -2.82
CA ASP A 130 -34.95 -10.37 -1.63
C ASP A 130 -36.27 -9.63 -1.33
N GLU A 131 -36.98 -9.20 -2.38
CA GLU A 131 -38.40 -8.86 -2.24
C GLU A 131 -39.23 -10.15 -2.10
N LYS A 132 -39.58 -10.43 -0.84
CA LYS A 132 -40.78 -11.14 -0.40
C LYS A 132 -40.93 -12.59 -0.84
N LYS A 133 -40.47 -13.49 0.01
CA LYS A 133 -41.25 -14.69 0.35
C LYS A 133 -41.41 -14.80 1.85
N GLU A 134 -42.55 -14.35 2.35
CA GLU A 134 -43.28 -14.94 3.49
C GLU A 134 -44.62 -14.18 3.65
N PRO A 135 -45.70 -14.82 4.15
CA PRO A 135 -45.88 -16.24 4.50
C PRO A 135 -46.68 -17.06 3.47
#